data_AF-A0A2Y9BHU5-F1
#
_entry.id   AF-A0A2Y9BHU5-F1
#
_cell.length_a   1.000
_cell.length_b   1.000
_cell.length_c   1.000
_cell.angle_alpha   90.00
_cell.angle_beta   90.00
_cell.angle_gamma   90.00
#
_symmetry.space_group_name_H-M   'P 1'
#
loop_
_entity.id
_entity.type
_entity.pdbx_description
1 polymer ?
#
loop_
_entity_poly.entity_id
_entity_poly.type
_entity_poly.pdbx_seq_one_letter_code
_entity_poly.pdbx_strand_id
1 'polypeptide(L)'
;MSPTLLDFAEKLVPVSDFSQGKAGKIFSDVAENNSEYIVLKNNQPTAVVISVAQYKNLQTRLAKFERLLEMAENIKLLRLAENRQDSHTTDFESLVEKEGFSMEELTAISESVEIE
;
A
#
# COMPACT_ATOMS: atom_id res chain seq x y z
N MET A 1 -11.56 16.09 -17.33
CA MET A 1 -11.62 17.43 -16.72
C MET A 1 -11.14 17.29 -15.29
N SER A 2 -10.24 18.17 -14.84
CA SER A 2 -9.82 18.22 -13.43
C SER A 2 -10.99 18.70 -12.57
N PRO A 3 -11.29 18.07 -11.42
CA PRO A 3 -12.34 18.54 -10.53
C PRO A 3 -12.02 19.96 -10.05
N THR A 4 -13.02 20.83 -10.08
CA THR A 4 -12.90 22.22 -9.61
C THR A 4 -13.07 22.28 -8.10
N LEU A 5 -12.63 23.39 -7.49
CA LEU A 5 -12.78 23.62 -6.05
C LEU A 5 -14.27 23.66 -5.64
N LEU A 6 -15.15 24.10 -6.53
CA LEU A 6 -16.61 24.05 -6.33
C LEU A 6 -17.12 22.60 -6.23
N ASP A 7 -16.68 21.72 -7.13
CA ASP A 7 -17.10 20.31 -7.14
C ASP A 7 -16.72 19.60 -5.83
N PHE A 8 -15.65 20.06 -5.17
CA PHE A 8 -15.22 19.53 -3.88
C PHE A 8 -16.09 20.06 -2.73
N ALA A 9 -16.45 21.34 -2.76
CA ALA A 9 -17.29 21.96 -1.74
C ALA A 9 -18.71 21.37 -1.71
N GLU A 10 -19.27 21.03 -2.86
CA GLU A 10 -20.60 20.40 -2.98
C GLU A 10 -20.66 18.99 -2.37
N LYS A 11 -19.50 18.35 -2.19
CA LYS A 11 -19.38 17.02 -1.59
C LYS A 11 -19.16 17.05 -0.07
N LEU A 12 -19.02 18.23 0.54
CA LEU A 12 -18.83 18.37 1.98
C LEU A 12 -20.19 18.41 2.70
N VAL A 13 -20.41 17.48 3.61
CA VAL A 13 -21.68 17.37 4.34
C VAL A 13 -21.42 17.39 5.85
N PRO A 14 -21.96 18.36 6.60
CA PRO A 14 -21.89 18.35 8.05
C PRO A 14 -22.61 17.12 8.64
N VAL A 15 -22.06 16.56 9.72
CA VAL A 15 -22.69 15.41 10.40
C VAL A 15 -24.12 15.70 10.87
N SER A 16 -24.45 16.97 11.14
CA SER A 16 -25.79 17.40 11.53
C SER A 16 -26.85 17.15 10.45
N ASP A 17 -26.49 17.20 9.16
CA ASP A 17 -27.42 16.99 8.05
C ASP A 17 -28.00 15.57 8.05
N PHE A 18 -27.25 14.59 8.56
CA PHE A 18 -27.74 13.22 8.75
C PHE A 18 -28.81 13.13 9.85
N SER A 19 -28.71 13.96 10.88
CA SER A 19 -29.68 14.00 11.99
C SER A 19 -30.91 14.86 11.70
N GLN A 20 -30.80 15.84 10.80
CA GLN A 20 -31.87 16.80 10.45
C GLN A 20 -32.77 16.32 9.31
N GLY A 21 -32.80 15.01 9.04
CA GLY A 21 -33.70 14.41 8.04
C GLY A 21 -33.20 14.46 6.59
N LYS A 22 -31.99 14.97 6.31
CA LYS A 22 -31.40 14.92 4.96
C LYS A 22 -30.71 13.59 4.64
N ALA A 23 -30.54 12.70 5.63
CA ALA A 23 -29.91 11.39 5.48
C ALA A 23 -30.50 10.57 4.33
N GLY A 24 -31.84 10.54 4.20
CA GLY A 24 -32.51 9.79 3.14
C GLY A 24 -32.08 10.25 1.75
N LYS A 25 -32.07 11.57 1.51
CA LYS A 25 -31.65 12.13 0.21
C LYS A 25 -30.18 11.84 -0.09
N ILE A 26 -29.31 11.96 0.92
CA ILE A 26 -27.87 11.69 0.77
C ILE A 26 -27.65 10.22 0.42
N PHE A 27 -28.29 9.29 1.14
CA PHE A 27 -28.13 7.86 0.88
C PHE A 27 -28.74 7.42 -0.45
N SER A 28 -29.89 7.97 -0.84
CA SER A 28 -30.46 7.74 -2.19
C SER A 28 -29.52 8.23 -3.28
N ASP A 29 -28.97 9.43 -3.15
CA ASP A 29 -28.05 9.98 -4.15
C ASP A 29 -26.76 9.15 -4.27
N VAL A 30 -26.20 8.72 -3.15
CA VAL A 30 -25.04 7.81 -3.12
C VAL A 30 -25.37 6.46 -3.78
N ALA A 31 -26.55 5.91 -3.52
CA ALA A 31 -26.94 4.60 -4.04
C ALA A 31 -27.29 4.62 -5.53
N GLU A 32 -27.97 5.67 -6.00
CA GLU A 32 -28.53 5.77 -7.36
C GLU A 32 -27.56 6.45 -8.34
N ASN A 33 -26.89 7.52 -7.90
CA ASN A 33 -26.01 8.32 -8.76
C ASN A 33 -24.53 8.02 -8.54
N ASN A 34 -24.21 7.09 -7.63
CA ASN A 34 -22.84 6.74 -7.26
C ASN A 34 -22.01 7.97 -6.81
N SER A 35 -22.68 8.89 -6.12
CA SER A 35 -22.09 10.08 -5.51
C SER A 35 -21.21 9.72 -4.32
N GLU A 36 -20.25 10.58 -4.03
CA GLU A 36 -19.33 10.47 -2.90
C GLU A 36 -19.43 11.74 -2.05
N TYR A 37 -19.61 11.57 -0.74
CA TYR A 37 -19.68 12.68 0.20
C TYR A 37 -18.63 12.55 1.30
N ILE A 38 -18.01 13.67 1.66
CA ILE A 38 -17.09 13.78 2.78
C ILE A 38 -17.86 14.36 3.97
N VAL A 39 -17.90 13.59 5.06
CA VAL A 39 -18.60 13.99 6.28
C VAL A 39 -17.68 14.84 7.15
N LEU A 40 -18.18 16.01 7.54
CA LEU A 40 -17.50 16.94 8.44
C LEU A 40 -18.06 16.83 9.86
N LYS A 41 -17.19 16.65 10.86
CA LYS A 41 -17.52 16.80 12.28
C LYS A 41 -16.67 17.93 12.84
N ASN A 42 -17.29 18.94 13.46
CA ASN A 42 -16.60 20.15 13.95
C ASN A 42 -15.72 20.80 12.85
N ASN A 43 -16.25 20.90 11.62
CA ASN A 43 -15.56 21.40 10.43
C ASN A 43 -14.29 20.62 10.01
N GLN A 44 -14.11 19.40 10.52
CA GLN A 44 -13.00 18.52 10.13
C GLN A 44 -13.52 17.30 9.35
N PRO A 45 -12.92 16.97 8.18
CA PRO A 45 -13.20 15.72 7.48
C PRO A 45 -12.97 14.51 8.37
N THR A 46 -14.02 13.70 8.56
CA THR A 46 -13.99 12.58 9.52
C THR A 46 -14.32 11.24 8.85
N ALA A 47 -15.21 11.23 7.86
CA ALA A 47 -15.62 10.01 7.17
C ALA A 47 -15.99 10.30 5.72
N VAL A 48 -16.15 9.25 4.93
CA VAL A 48 -16.66 9.31 3.56
C VAL A 48 -17.87 8.40 3.45
N VAL A 49 -18.91 8.86 2.76
CA VAL A 49 -20.09 8.06 2.40
C VAL A 49 -20.01 7.73 0.92
N ILE A 50 -20.02 6.43 0.62
CA ILE A 50 -20.02 5.86 -0.73
C ILE A 50 -21.01 4.70 -0.80
N SER A 51 -21.37 4.29 -2.01
CA SER A 51 -22.28 3.16 -2.20
C SER A 51 -21.60 1.85 -1.82
N VAL A 52 -22.39 0.87 -1.37
CA VAL A 52 -21.87 -0.48 -1.06
C VAL A 52 -21.25 -1.12 -2.32
N ALA A 53 -21.83 -0.87 -3.49
CA ALA A 53 -21.31 -1.34 -4.77
C ALA A 53 -19.91 -0.75 -5.04
N GLN A 54 -19.75 0.56 -4.82
CA GLN A 54 -18.47 1.22 -4.98
C GLN A 54 -17.42 0.73 -3.98
N TYR A 55 -17.80 0.57 -2.71
CA TYR A 55 -16.92 0.01 -1.69
C TYR A 55 -16.40 -1.39 -2.10
N LYS A 56 -17.29 -2.28 -2.56
CA LYS A 56 -16.91 -3.61 -3.05
C LYS A 56 -16.00 -3.54 -4.28
N ASN A 57 -16.24 -2.58 -5.17
CA ASN A 57 -15.40 -2.36 -6.36
C ASN A 57 -13.99 -1.92 -5.95
N LEU A 58 -13.87 -0.97 -5.01
CA LEU A 58 -12.59 -0.53 -4.45
C LEU A 58 -11.82 -1.70 -3.82
N GLN A 59 -12.48 -2.53 -3.00
CA GLN A 59 -11.87 -3.72 -2.40
C GLN A 59 -11.35 -4.70 -3.47
N THR A 60 -12.14 -4.94 -4.51
CA THR A 60 -11.72 -5.79 -5.63
C THR A 60 -10.51 -5.22 -6.37
N ARG A 61 -10.49 -3.90 -6.60
CA ARG A 61 -9.37 -3.22 -7.25
C ARG A 61 -8.11 -3.25 -6.40
N LEU A 62 -8.23 -3.06 -5.09
CA LEU A 62 -7.11 -3.15 -4.15
C LEU A 62 -6.50 -4.56 -4.18
N ALA A 63 -7.31 -5.61 -4.06
CA ALA A 63 -6.83 -6.99 -4.14
C ALA A 63 -6.15 -7.30 -5.49
N LYS A 64 -6.67 -6.76 -6.60
CA LYS A 64 -6.02 -6.88 -7.90
C LYS A 64 -4.69 -6.14 -7.96
N PHE A 65 -4.63 -4.94 -7.36
CA PHE A 65 -3.41 -4.14 -7.32
C PHE A 65 -2.31 -4.82 -6.51
N GLU A 66 -2.63 -5.39 -5.35
CA GLU A 66 -1.70 -6.17 -4.53
C GLU A 66 -1.10 -7.34 -5.33
N ARG A 67 -1.94 -8.11 -6.05
CA ARG A 67 -1.46 -9.19 -6.92
C ARG A 67 -0.53 -8.70 -8.03
N LEU A 68 -0.81 -7.52 -8.61
CA LEU A 68 0.06 -6.93 -9.63
C LEU A 68 1.41 -6.52 -9.05
N LEU A 69 1.44 -6.00 -7.82
CA LEU A 69 2.68 -5.68 -7.12
C LEU A 69 3.51 -6.94 -6.86
N GLU A 70 2.87 -8.01 -6.38
CA GLU A 70 3.52 -9.30 -6.16
C GLU A 70 4.11 -9.87 -7.47
N MET A 71 3.35 -9.82 -8.56
CA MET A 71 3.86 -10.23 -9.88
C MET A 71 5.05 -9.37 -10.33
N ALA A 72 5.00 -8.06 -10.14
CA ALA A 72 6.09 -7.16 -10.49
C ALA A 72 7.36 -7.44 -9.68
N GLU A 73 7.21 -7.72 -8.38
CA GLU A 73 8.30 -8.14 -7.52
C GLU A 73 8.90 -9.47 -7.98
N ASN A 74 8.06 -10.47 -8.25
CA ASN A 74 8.52 -11.77 -8.75
C ASN A 74 9.28 -11.64 -10.07
N ILE A 75 8.81 -10.82 -11.01
CA ILE A 75 9.53 -10.54 -12.27
C ILE A 75 10.90 -9.92 -11.99
N LYS A 76 10.98 -8.97 -11.05
CA LYS A 76 12.25 -8.34 -10.66
C LYS A 76 13.21 -9.38 -10.06
N LEU A 77 12.73 -10.25 -9.19
CA LEU A 77 13.54 -11.30 -8.56
C LEU A 77 14.02 -12.32 -9.60
N LEU A 78 13.16 -12.75 -10.53
CA LEU A 78 13.55 -13.64 -11.63
C LEU A 78 14.66 -13.02 -12.48
N ARG A 79 14.52 -11.75 -12.86
CA ARG A 79 15.59 -11.03 -13.61
C ARG A 79 16.89 -10.97 -12.82
N LEU A 80 16.84 -10.73 -11.52
CA LEU A 80 18.04 -10.75 -10.67
C LEU A 80 18.67 -12.15 -10.58
N ALA A 81 17.87 -13.20 -10.58
CA ALA A 81 18.35 -14.58 -10.61
C ALA A 81 18.97 -14.95 -11.96
N GLU A 82 18.31 -14.60 -13.07
CA GLU A 82 18.82 -14.79 -14.44
C GLU A 82 20.15 -14.04 -14.63
N ASN A 83 20.24 -12.79 -14.20
CA ASN A 83 21.49 -12.01 -14.26
C ASN A 83 22.63 -12.63 -13.43
N ARG A 84 22.30 -13.46 -12.42
CA ARG A 84 23.28 -14.16 -11.59
C ARG A 84 23.68 -15.53 -12.15
N GLN A 85 22.88 -16.14 -13.03
CA GLN A 85 23.20 -17.46 -13.62
C GLN A 85 24.54 -17.45 -14.36
N ASP A 86 24.86 -16.35 -15.05
CA ASP A 86 26.13 -16.16 -15.76
C ASP A 86 27.13 -15.28 -15.00
N SER A 87 26.83 -14.89 -13.76
CA SER A 87 27.76 -14.08 -12.96
C SER A 87 28.87 -14.94 -12.37
N HIS A 88 30.10 -14.44 -12.41
CA HIS A 88 31.20 -15.06 -11.68
C HIS A 88 30.89 -15.04 -10.18
N THR A 89 30.66 -16.22 -9.63
CA THR A 89 30.66 -16.41 -8.18
C THR A 89 32.10 -16.44 -7.69
N THR A 90 32.31 -16.02 -6.46
CA THR A 90 33.57 -16.21 -5.75
C THR A 90 33.27 -17.11 -4.57
N ASP A 91 34.16 -18.05 -4.29
CA ASP A 91 34.01 -18.87 -3.09
C ASP A 91 34.14 -17.99 -1.84
N PHE A 92 33.53 -18.44 -0.75
CA PHE A 92 33.42 -17.64 0.46
C PHE A 92 34.79 -17.38 1.11
N GLU A 93 35.70 -18.36 1.07
CA GLU A 93 37.04 -18.24 1.65
C GLU A 93 37.89 -17.21 0.89
N SER A 94 37.87 -17.26 -0.45
CA SER A 94 38.53 -16.27 -1.31
C SER A 94 38.00 -14.85 -1.11
N LEU A 95 36.70 -14.68 -0.78
CA LEU A 95 36.15 -13.38 -0.43
C LEU A 95 36.71 -12.89 0.92
N VAL A 96 36.73 -13.76 1.92
CA VAL A 96 37.25 -13.48 3.27
C VAL A 96 38.71 -13.05 3.21
N GLU A 97 39.53 -13.79 2.46
CA GLU A 97 40.93 -13.45 2.24
C GLU A 97 41.10 -12.13 1.49
N LYS A 98 40.28 -11.88 0.44
CA LYS A 98 40.33 -10.65 -0.34
C LYS A 98 39.97 -9.41 0.49
N GLU A 99 39.04 -9.52 1.42
CA GLU A 99 38.65 -8.45 2.32
C GLU A 99 39.63 -8.29 3.52
N GLY A 100 40.66 -9.14 3.59
CA GLY A 100 41.77 -9.02 4.55
C GLY A 100 41.53 -9.70 5.89
N PHE A 101 40.62 -10.68 5.94
CA PHE A 101 40.32 -11.48 7.13
C PHE A 101 40.76 -12.93 6.94
N SER A 102 40.90 -13.68 8.05
CA SER A 102 41.04 -15.13 8.03
C SER A 102 39.74 -15.83 8.45
N MET A 103 39.54 -17.05 7.97
CA MET A 103 38.39 -17.87 8.36
C MET A 103 38.41 -18.25 9.84
N GLU A 104 39.59 -18.44 10.42
CA GLU A 104 39.79 -18.74 11.85
C GLU A 104 39.38 -17.55 12.73
N GLU A 105 39.76 -16.34 12.33
CA GLU A 105 39.38 -15.10 13.03
C GLU A 105 37.86 -14.92 13.08
N LEU A 106 37.18 -15.13 11.94
CA LEU A 106 35.72 -15.03 11.86
C LEU A 106 35.01 -16.10 12.68
N THR A 107 35.53 -17.33 12.69
CA THR A 107 34.95 -18.44 13.45
C THR A 107 35.03 -18.16 14.95
N ALA A 108 36.19 -17.71 15.44
CA ALA A 108 36.37 -17.35 16.84
C ALA A 108 35.45 -16.20 17.29
N ILE A 109 35.23 -15.20 16.43
CA ILE A 109 34.29 -14.10 16.71
C ILE A 109 32.85 -14.64 16.74
N SER A 110 32.48 -15.53 15.81
CA SER A 110 31.12 -16.10 15.76
C SER A 110 30.75 -16.90 17.02
N GLU A 111 31.71 -17.63 17.59
CA GLU A 111 31.53 -18.41 18.82
C GLU A 111 31.42 -17.53 20.08
N SER A 112 31.90 -16.28 20.00
CA SER A 112 31.83 -15.33 21.11
C SER A 112 30.52 -14.55 21.19
N VAL A 113 29.65 -14.67 20.17
CA VAL A 113 28.35 -13.99 20.11
C VAL A 113 27.26 -14.95 20.57
N GLU A 114 26.70 -14.73 21.76
CA GLU A 114 25.47 -15.40 22.19
C GLU A 114 24.27 -14.79 21.45
N ILE A 115 23.53 -15.60 20.70
CA ILE A 115 22.27 -15.20 20.06
C ILE A 115 21.13 -15.56 21.02
N GLU A 116 20.43 -14.55 21.56
CA GLU A 116 19.20 -14.70 22.36
C GLU A 116 18.01 -15.20 21.53
#